data_AF-A0A916K098-F1
#
_entry.id   AF-A0A916K098-F1
#
_cell.length_a   1.000
_cell.length_b   1.000
_cell.length_c   1.000
_cell.angle_alpha   90.00
_cell.angle_beta   90.00
_cell.angle_gamma   90.00
#
_symmetry.space_group_name_H-M   'P 1'
#
loop_
_entity.id
_entity.type
_entity.pdbx_description
1 polymer ?
#
loop_
_entity_poly.entity_id
_entity_poly.type
_entity_poly.pdbx_seq_one_letter_code
_entity_poly.pdbx_strand_id
1 'polypeptide(L)'
;MTRQLNTAKLLPAALALGMAAFLLTACASETPTSQAPDISEAPSTSEAPSPTDDPDASETEEAPTTGNVEAAAAVDIALRAVPGAVVEAELDRERGTTVWEVGVLGDDGSGTEVTIDSQNGNVLKQERLRLSRVQSTAPQVTAAEAIEVALDTADGQVIAMDLDTERGTVVWEVEVVGTSGGTEIYIDAGTGAVLKQERMS
;
A
#
# COMPACT_ATOMS: atom_id res chain seq x y z
N MET A 1 -38.14 29.22 -9.66
CA MET A 1 -37.80 28.82 -11.04
C MET A 1 -36.31 28.45 -11.00
N THR A 2 -35.82 27.23 -11.15
CA THR A 2 -36.35 25.98 -11.69
C THR A 2 -35.45 24.86 -11.16
N ARG A 3 -36.02 23.81 -10.54
CA ARG A 3 -35.26 22.59 -10.15
C ARG A 3 -34.90 21.84 -11.43
N GLN A 4 -33.62 21.60 -11.68
CA GLN A 4 -33.18 20.64 -12.70
C GLN A 4 -33.10 19.25 -12.05
N LEU A 5 -33.78 18.28 -12.67
CA LEU A 5 -33.93 16.91 -12.20
C LEU A 5 -32.69 16.07 -12.53
N ASN A 6 -32.28 15.23 -11.58
CA ASN A 6 -31.37 14.10 -11.77
C ASN A 6 -31.81 13.24 -12.96
N THR A 7 -30.86 12.92 -13.85
CA THR A 7 -31.05 11.86 -14.85
C THR A 7 -30.17 10.67 -14.47
N ALA A 8 -30.78 9.70 -13.77
CA ALA A 8 -30.17 8.41 -13.51
C ALA A 8 -30.10 7.62 -14.82
N LYS A 9 -28.90 7.18 -15.21
CA LYS A 9 -28.68 6.33 -16.38
C LYS A 9 -28.50 4.89 -15.89
N LEU A 10 -29.56 4.08 -16.04
CA LEU A 10 -29.55 2.63 -15.82
C LEU A 10 -28.70 1.96 -16.91
N LEU A 11 -27.72 1.14 -16.52
CA LEU A 11 -27.06 0.18 -17.41
C LEU A 11 -27.66 -1.23 -17.21
N PRO A 12 -27.81 -2.02 -18.29
CA PRO A 12 -28.32 -3.38 -18.19
C PRO A 12 -27.26 -4.37 -17.69
N ALA A 13 -27.67 -5.20 -16.74
CA ALA A 13 -26.96 -6.39 -16.30
C ALA A 13 -26.94 -7.45 -17.42
N ALA A 14 -25.75 -7.93 -17.78
CA ALA A 14 -25.58 -9.08 -18.67
C ALA A 14 -25.12 -10.29 -17.87
N LEU A 15 -26.01 -11.27 -17.78
CA LEU A 15 -25.81 -12.59 -17.20
C LEU A 15 -25.09 -13.48 -18.23
N ALA A 16 -23.94 -14.05 -17.89
CA ALA A 16 -23.30 -15.09 -18.70
C ALA A 16 -22.98 -16.31 -17.82
N LEU A 17 -23.75 -17.39 -18.05
CA LEU A 17 -23.47 -18.74 -17.57
C LEU A 17 -22.26 -19.32 -18.32
N GLY A 18 -21.32 -19.91 -17.59
CA GLY A 18 -20.20 -20.66 -18.16
C GLY A 18 -19.72 -21.74 -17.20
N MET A 19 -20.41 -22.88 -17.19
CA MET A 19 -20.04 -24.11 -16.49
C MET A 19 -19.07 -24.91 -17.37
N ALA A 20 -17.86 -25.18 -16.89
CA ALA A 20 -16.98 -26.19 -17.49
C ALA A 20 -16.32 -27.00 -16.37
N ALA A 21 -16.89 -28.18 -16.12
CA ALA A 21 -16.27 -29.22 -15.31
C ALA A 21 -15.24 -29.95 -16.16
N PHE A 22 -13.98 -29.97 -15.72
CA PHE A 22 -12.96 -30.89 -16.22
C PHE A 22 -12.49 -31.76 -15.05
N LEU A 23 -12.93 -33.01 -15.06
CA LEU A 23 -12.38 -34.09 -14.25
C LEU A 23 -11.40 -34.86 -15.14
N LEU A 24 -10.11 -34.85 -14.78
CA LEU A 24 -9.17 -35.86 -15.25
C LEU A 24 -8.38 -36.39 -14.06
N THR A 25 -8.68 -37.64 -13.75
CA THR A 25 -7.97 -38.53 -12.83
C THR A 25 -6.83 -39.18 -13.61
N ALA A 26 -5.59 -39.09 -13.12
CA ALA A 26 -4.57 -40.09 -13.44
C ALA A 26 -3.44 -40.05 -12.39
N CYS A 27 -3.28 -41.17 -11.70
CA CYS A 27 -2.23 -41.45 -10.73
C CYS A 27 -0.86 -41.63 -11.41
N ALA A 28 0.21 -41.20 -10.75
CA ALA A 28 1.47 -41.92 -10.76
C ALA A 28 2.23 -41.60 -9.46
N SER A 29 2.31 -42.60 -8.58
CA SER A 29 3.14 -42.61 -7.40
C SER A 29 4.46 -43.25 -7.76
N GLU A 30 5.56 -42.52 -7.68
CA GLU A 30 6.90 -43.12 -7.74
C GLU A 30 7.75 -42.55 -6.60
N THR A 31 8.08 -43.43 -5.66
CA THR A 31 9.14 -43.25 -4.68
C THR A 31 10.20 -44.29 -5.00
N PRO A 32 11.48 -43.90 -5.04
CA PRO A 32 12.49 -44.77 -4.44
C PRO A 32 13.52 -44.00 -3.59
N THR A 33 13.48 -44.27 -2.28
CA THR A 33 14.55 -44.83 -1.45
C THR A 33 16.03 -44.52 -1.78
N SER A 34 16.68 -43.89 -0.78
CA SER A 34 18.01 -44.23 -0.22
C SER A 34 19.28 -43.79 -0.96
N GLN A 35 20.11 -42.94 -0.32
CA GLN A 35 21.25 -43.39 0.49
C GLN A 35 22.29 -42.25 0.68
N ALA A 36 22.62 -41.92 1.93
CA ALA A 36 23.93 -41.42 2.36
C ALA A 36 24.60 -42.59 3.12
N PRO A 37 25.95 -42.76 3.19
CA PRO A 37 26.92 -41.75 3.63
C PRO A 37 28.36 -41.83 3.05
N ASP A 38 29.22 -40.95 3.57
CA ASP A 38 30.69 -41.10 3.80
C ASP A 38 31.67 -40.88 2.63
N ILE A 39 32.48 -39.79 2.66
CA ILE A 39 33.93 -39.81 3.00
C ILE A 39 34.63 -38.44 2.74
N SER A 40 35.28 -37.94 3.80
CA SER A 40 36.68 -37.47 3.88
C SER A 40 37.30 -36.47 2.86
N GLU A 41 37.41 -35.21 3.31
CA GLU A 41 38.63 -34.36 3.46
C GLU A 41 39.69 -34.19 2.32
N ALA A 42 39.72 -32.96 1.74
CA ALA A 42 40.82 -32.02 1.33
C ALA A 42 42.22 -32.51 0.82
N PRO A 43 43.08 -31.73 0.08
CA PRO A 43 43.13 -30.24 -0.06
C PRO A 43 43.59 -29.61 -1.43
N SER A 44 43.49 -28.26 -1.51
CA SER A 44 44.38 -27.25 -2.15
C SER A 44 44.55 -27.03 -3.69
N THR A 45 44.05 -25.86 -4.13
CA THR A 45 44.74 -24.71 -4.80
C THR A 45 44.87 -24.59 -6.33
N SER A 46 44.53 -23.37 -6.81
CA SER A 46 44.77 -22.72 -8.14
C SER A 46 43.91 -23.26 -9.29
N GLU A 47 43.20 -22.47 -10.11
CA GLU A 47 43.57 -21.21 -10.76
C GLU A 47 42.30 -20.57 -11.40
N ALA A 48 42.25 -19.23 -11.50
CA ALA A 48 41.14 -18.50 -12.13
C ALA A 48 41.15 -18.62 -13.68
N PRO A 49 39.96 -18.58 -14.31
CA PRO A 49 39.75 -17.58 -15.36
C PRO A 49 38.39 -16.86 -15.28
N SER A 50 38.48 -15.58 -15.63
CA SER A 50 37.52 -14.52 -16.02
C SER A 50 35.99 -14.71 -15.91
N PRO A 51 35.26 -13.65 -15.50
CA PRO A 51 33.80 -13.65 -15.40
C PRO A 51 33.15 -13.64 -16.78
N THR A 52 32.14 -14.48 -16.95
CA THR A 52 31.21 -14.41 -18.08
C THR A 52 30.03 -13.53 -17.66
N ASP A 53 29.73 -12.55 -18.50
CA ASP A 53 28.55 -11.69 -18.45
C ASP A 53 27.26 -12.50 -18.45
N ASP A 54 26.49 -12.41 -17.36
CA ASP A 54 25.05 -12.65 -17.34
C ASP A 54 24.40 -11.54 -16.50
N PRO A 55 23.66 -10.60 -17.10
CA PRO A 55 22.77 -9.73 -16.35
C PRO A 55 21.46 -10.50 -16.11
N ASP A 56 21.44 -11.36 -15.09
CA ASP A 56 20.18 -11.84 -14.52
C ASP A 56 19.60 -10.71 -13.65
N ALA A 57 18.88 -9.83 -14.34
CA ALA A 57 18.08 -8.79 -13.73
C ALA A 57 16.74 -9.37 -13.31
N SER A 58 16.58 -9.65 -12.01
CA SER A 58 15.30 -9.44 -11.30
C SER A 58 15.43 -9.73 -9.80
N GLU A 59 16.32 -8.99 -9.13
CA GLU A 59 16.09 -8.60 -7.74
C GLU A 59 16.09 -7.07 -7.72
N THR A 60 14.89 -6.50 -7.80
CA THR A 60 14.65 -5.10 -7.41
C THR A 60 14.78 -5.04 -5.89
N GLU A 61 16.00 -5.18 -5.38
CA GLU A 61 16.38 -4.61 -4.11
C GLU A 61 16.55 -3.10 -4.35
N GLU A 62 15.45 -2.35 -4.28
CA GLU A 62 15.51 -0.89 -4.15
C GLU A 62 16.30 -0.58 -2.87
N ALA A 63 17.56 -0.19 -3.05
CA ALA A 63 18.38 0.41 -2.00
C ALA A 63 17.62 1.59 -1.36
N PRO A 64 17.84 1.89 -0.06
CA PRO A 64 17.09 2.92 0.62
C PRO A 64 17.36 4.26 -0.06
N THR A 65 16.31 4.87 -0.59
CA THR A 65 16.30 6.27 -1.02
C THR A 65 16.84 7.09 0.15
N THR A 66 18.09 7.54 0.05
CA THR A 66 18.66 8.49 1.00
C THR A 66 17.98 9.83 0.73
N GLY A 67 16.87 10.05 1.41
CA GLY A 67 15.96 11.17 1.27
C GLY A 67 14.77 10.93 2.20
N ASN A 68 14.17 11.99 2.73
CA ASN A 68 13.02 11.87 3.62
C ASN A 68 11.90 11.08 2.88
N VAL A 69 11.45 9.99 3.48
CA VAL A 69 10.35 9.15 3.00
C VAL A 69 9.10 10.00 2.93
N GLU A 70 8.52 10.09 1.74
CA GLU A 70 7.24 10.76 1.50
C GLU A 70 6.06 9.80 1.68
N ALA A 71 4.84 10.32 1.78
CA ALA A 71 3.64 9.55 2.08
C ALA A 71 3.46 8.33 1.16
N ALA A 72 3.65 8.49 -0.15
CA ALA A 72 3.52 7.40 -1.12
C ALA A 72 4.54 6.28 -0.86
N ALA A 73 5.79 6.63 -0.57
CA ALA A 73 6.82 5.65 -0.23
C ALA A 73 6.53 4.96 1.12
N ALA A 74 5.99 5.67 2.10
CA ALA A 74 5.56 5.09 3.38
C ALA A 74 4.42 4.09 3.19
N VAL A 75 3.42 4.41 2.35
CA VAL A 75 2.34 3.50 1.94
C VAL A 75 2.91 2.21 1.32
N ASP A 76 3.84 2.33 0.38
CA ASP A 76 4.44 1.15 -0.25
C ASP A 76 5.25 0.30 0.75
N ILE A 77 6.01 0.94 1.65
CA ILE A 77 6.76 0.24 2.70
C ILE A 77 5.81 -0.50 3.64
N ALA A 78 4.73 0.14 4.08
CA ALA A 78 3.73 -0.47 4.94
C ALA A 78 3.07 -1.68 4.28
N LEU A 79 2.69 -1.59 3.01
CA LEU A 79 2.05 -2.69 2.26
C LEU A 79 3.00 -3.88 2.03
N ARG A 80 4.31 -3.65 1.94
CA ARG A 80 5.30 -4.73 1.92
C ARG A 80 5.44 -5.44 3.27
N ALA A 81 5.27 -4.70 4.37
CA ALA A 81 5.35 -5.25 5.72
C ALA A 81 4.05 -5.98 6.12
N VAL A 82 2.90 -5.41 5.77
CA VAL A 82 1.56 -5.90 6.09
C VAL A 82 0.70 -5.85 4.83
N PRO A 83 0.39 -6.99 4.20
CA PRO A 83 -0.53 -7.04 3.06
C PRO A 83 -1.94 -6.60 3.47
N GLY A 84 -2.59 -5.78 2.64
CA GLY A 84 -3.94 -5.30 2.89
C GLY A 84 -4.24 -4.00 2.16
N ALA A 85 -5.10 -3.18 2.74
CA ALA A 85 -5.40 -1.83 2.28
C ALA A 85 -4.94 -0.80 3.31
N VAL A 86 -4.14 0.20 2.89
CA VAL A 86 -3.85 1.36 3.74
C VAL A 86 -5.12 2.18 3.91
N VAL A 87 -5.38 2.60 5.14
CA VAL A 87 -6.59 3.36 5.55
C VAL A 87 -6.26 4.67 6.25
N GLU A 88 -5.02 4.83 6.71
CA GLU A 88 -4.49 6.09 7.24
C GLU A 88 -2.96 6.11 7.07
N ALA A 89 -2.37 7.31 6.95
CA ALA A 89 -0.93 7.52 7.02
C ALA A 89 -0.65 8.91 7.58
N GLU A 90 0.09 9.02 8.68
CA GLU A 90 0.39 10.30 9.35
C GLU A 90 1.88 10.44 9.65
N LEU A 91 2.44 11.63 9.39
CA LEU A 91 3.81 11.99 9.75
C LEU A 91 3.83 12.58 11.17
N ASP A 92 4.25 11.78 12.14
CA ASP A 92 4.30 12.17 13.56
C ASP A 92 5.75 12.26 14.10
N ARG A 93 5.88 12.64 15.37
CA ARG A 93 7.12 12.67 16.15
C ARG A 93 7.06 11.75 17.34
N GLU A 94 7.66 10.57 17.21
CA GLU A 94 7.85 9.66 18.34
C GLU A 94 9.22 9.87 19.00
N ARG A 95 9.23 10.28 20.28
CA ARG A 95 10.44 10.43 21.11
C ARG A 95 11.56 11.30 20.48
N GLY A 96 11.19 12.29 19.67
CA GLY A 96 12.12 13.19 19.00
C GLY A 96 12.63 12.69 17.64
N THR A 97 12.12 11.56 17.15
CA THR A 97 12.33 11.07 15.79
C THR A 97 11.05 11.30 14.98
N THR A 98 11.19 11.79 13.75
CA THR A 98 10.04 11.86 12.84
C THR A 98 9.78 10.48 12.25
N VAL A 99 8.54 10.04 12.29
CA VAL A 99 8.10 8.72 11.81
C VAL A 99 6.83 8.86 11.00
N TRP A 100 6.61 7.92 10.09
CA TRP A 100 5.29 7.66 9.53
C TRP A 100 4.59 6.60 10.36
N GLU A 101 3.34 6.82 10.73
CA GLU A 101 2.43 5.81 11.24
C GLU A 101 1.44 5.49 10.13
N VAL A 102 1.44 4.24 9.65
CA VAL A 102 0.58 3.83 8.53
C VAL A 102 -0.34 2.71 8.98
N GLY A 103 -1.64 2.98 8.99
CA GLY A 103 -2.66 2.00 9.34
C GLY A 103 -3.06 1.16 8.12
N VAL A 104 -3.00 -0.16 8.29
CA VAL A 104 -3.36 -1.16 7.27
C VAL A 104 -4.52 -2.01 7.79
N LEU A 105 -5.60 -2.05 7.00
CA LEU A 105 -6.65 -3.07 7.10
C LEU A 105 -6.14 -4.35 6.40
N GLY A 106 -5.85 -5.39 7.18
CA GLY A 106 -5.48 -6.70 6.66
C GLY A 106 -6.67 -7.48 6.09
N ASP A 107 -6.39 -8.46 5.23
CA ASP A 107 -7.41 -9.32 4.60
C ASP A 107 -8.22 -10.14 5.62
N ASP A 108 -7.69 -10.33 6.83
CA ASP A 108 -8.37 -10.98 7.96
C ASP A 108 -9.32 -10.05 8.74
N GLY A 109 -9.43 -8.79 8.31
CA GLY A 109 -10.24 -7.75 8.94
C GLY A 109 -9.59 -7.10 10.17
N SER A 110 -8.34 -7.43 10.49
CA SER A 110 -7.60 -6.79 11.57
C SER A 110 -6.93 -5.50 11.09
N GLY A 111 -6.76 -4.54 12.00
CA GLY A 111 -5.95 -3.35 11.77
C GLY A 111 -4.55 -3.55 12.30
N THR A 112 -3.55 -3.15 11.54
CA THR A 112 -2.14 -3.04 11.97
C THR A 112 -1.61 -1.67 11.62
N GLU A 113 -1.05 -0.97 12.61
CA GLU A 113 -0.26 0.24 12.42
C GLU A 113 1.19 -0.17 12.21
N VAL A 114 1.81 0.38 11.15
CA VAL A 114 3.22 0.20 10.83
C VAL A 114 3.92 1.53 11.05
N THR A 115 4.81 1.59 12.03
CA THR A 115 5.65 2.77 12.28
C THR A 115 6.93 2.67 11.47
N ILE A 116 7.24 3.70 10.67
CA ILE A 116 8.35 3.73 9.71
C ILE A 116 9.21 4.97 9.99
N ASP A 117 10.53 4.80 10.07
CA ASP A 117 11.47 5.91 10.19
C ASP A 117 11.40 6.79 8.93
N SER A 118 11.05 8.07 9.10
CA SER A 118 10.84 8.97 7.96
C SER A 118 12.13 9.32 7.21
N GLN A 119 13.32 9.06 7.77
CA GLN A 119 14.59 9.45 7.14
C GLN A 119 15.17 8.35 6.25
N ASN A 120 14.85 7.09 6.54
CA ASN A 120 15.50 5.94 5.91
C ASN A 120 14.53 4.82 5.50
N GLY A 121 13.25 4.90 5.88
CA GLY A 121 12.23 3.91 5.49
C GLY A 121 12.26 2.61 6.29
N ASN A 122 13.05 2.53 7.37
CA ASN A 122 13.08 1.35 8.21
C ASN A 122 11.76 1.20 8.97
N VAL A 123 11.15 0.01 8.91
CA VAL A 123 10.03 -0.34 9.78
C VAL A 123 10.55 -0.49 11.21
N LEU A 124 10.07 0.38 12.10
CA LEU A 124 10.47 0.43 13.50
C LEU A 124 9.56 -0.44 14.38
N LYS A 125 8.28 -0.53 14.01
CA LYS A 125 7.25 -1.13 14.85
C LYS A 125 6.06 -1.61 14.02
N GLN A 126 5.38 -2.63 14.52
CA GLN A 126 4.05 -3.04 14.06
C GLN A 126 3.18 -3.32 15.28
N GLU A 127 2.03 -2.67 15.36
CA GLU A 127 1.08 -2.83 16.46
C GLU A 127 -0.34 -2.98 15.96
N ARG A 128 -1.20 -3.57 16.79
CA ARG A 128 -2.61 -3.70 16.44
C ARG A 128 -3.28 -2.32 16.47
N LEU A 129 -3.80 -1.91 15.33
CA LEU A 129 -4.66 -0.75 15.18
C LEU A 129 -6.13 -1.11 15.43
N ARG A 130 -6.86 -0.22 16.11
CA ARG A 130 -8.31 -0.34 16.26
C ARG A 130 -9.00 0.47 15.17
N LEU A 131 -9.32 -0.20 14.07
CA LEU A 131 -10.00 0.42 12.95
C LEU A 131 -11.34 1.04 13.34
N SER A 132 -11.61 2.21 12.78
CA SER A 132 -12.96 2.78 12.77
C SER A 132 -13.91 1.93 11.94
N ARG A 133 -15.22 2.21 12.01
CA ARG A 133 -16.19 1.54 11.12
C ARG A 133 -15.83 1.75 9.65
N VAL A 134 -15.40 2.95 9.30
CA VAL A 134 -15.10 3.34 7.92
C VAL A 134 -13.83 2.64 7.45
N GLN A 135 -12.76 2.73 8.25
CA GLN A 135 -11.48 2.07 7.99
C GLN A 135 -11.58 0.53 7.96
N SER A 136 -12.59 -0.07 8.59
CA SER A 136 -12.82 -1.53 8.53
C SER A 136 -13.37 -2.04 7.18
N THR A 137 -13.48 -1.17 6.17
CA THR A 137 -13.85 -1.50 4.80
C THR A 137 -12.83 -0.89 3.85
N ALA A 138 -12.24 -1.70 2.98
CA ALA A 138 -11.26 -1.20 2.00
C ALA A 138 -11.91 -0.17 1.06
N PRO A 139 -11.28 1.00 0.85
CA PRO A 139 -11.76 2.01 -0.09
C PRO A 139 -11.55 1.56 -1.53
N GLN A 140 -12.32 2.13 -2.47
CA GLN A 140 -12.14 1.85 -3.90
C GLN A 140 -10.99 2.67 -4.49
N VAL A 141 -10.88 3.93 -4.08
CA VAL A 141 -9.70 4.77 -4.32
C VAL A 141 -8.69 4.43 -3.24
N THR A 142 -7.53 3.95 -3.64
CA THR A 142 -6.43 3.60 -2.73
C THR A 142 -5.78 4.84 -2.13
N ALA A 143 -5.02 4.66 -1.04
CA ALA A 143 -4.23 5.73 -0.44
C ALA A 143 -3.25 6.36 -1.45
N ALA A 144 -2.58 5.54 -2.27
CA ALA A 144 -1.67 6.01 -3.32
C ALA A 144 -2.38 6.91 -4.35
N GLU A 145 -3.54 6.48 -4.86
CA GLU A 145 -4.33 7.29 -5.79
C GLU A 145 -4.84 8.59 -5.15
N ALA A 146 -5.23 8.55 -3.88
CA ALA A 146 -5.66 9.75 -3.15
C ALA A 146 -4.51 10.76 -2.96
N ILE A 147 -3.28 10.29 -2.71
CA ILE A 147 -2.07 11.12 -2.64
C ILE A 147 -1.84 11.84 -3.96
N GLU A 148 -1.91 11.12 -5.08
CA GLU A 148 -1.73 11.71 -6.41
C GLU A 148 -2.76 12.81 -6.67
N VAL A 149 -4.04 12.55 -6.40
CA VAL A 149 -5.12 13.52 -6.56
C VAL A 149 -4.92 14.75 -5.66
N ALA A 150 -4.46 14.55 -4.41
CA ALA A 150 -4.20 15.63 -3.48
C ALA A 150 -3.04 16.53 -3.96
N LEU A 151 -1.95 15.94 -4.44
CA LEU A 151 -0.78 16.66 -4.94
C LEU A 151 -1.04 17.36 -6.28
N ASP A 152 -1.93 16.84 -7.12
CA ASP A 152 -2.43 17.54 -8.31
C ASP A 152 -3.33 18.74 -7.95
N THR A 153 -3.91 18.73 -6.75
CA THR A 153 -4.83 19.77 -6.27
C THR A 153 -4.11 20.89 -5.53
N ALA A 154 -3.06 20.57 -4.76
CA ALA A 154 -2.31 21.53 -3.98
C ALA A 154 -0.81 21.23 -3.99
N ASP A 155 0.00 22.26 -4.26
CA ASP A 155 1.46 22.17 -4.17
C ASP A 155 1.90 22.01 -2.70
N GLY A 156 2.66 20.95 -2.40
CA GLY A 156 3.21 20.74 -1.08
C GLY A 156 3.62 19.30 -0.83
N GLN A 157 3.68 18.96 0.46
CA GLN A 157 3.92 17.61 0.93
C GLN A 157 2.66 17.11 1.65
N VAL A 158 2.20 15.91 1.31
CA VAL A 158 1.20 15.22 2.13
C VAL A 158 1.84 14.84 3.45
N ILE A 159 1.23 15.27 4.56
CA ILE A 159 1.70 14.98 5.92
C ILE A 159 0.76 14.06 6.69
N ALA A 160 -0.52 14.01 6.30
CA ALA A 160 -1.48 13.07 6.86
C ALA A 160 -2.55 12.71 5.82
N MET A 161 -3.10 11.51 5.93
CA MET A 161 -4.35 11.13 5.32
C MET A 161 -5.11 10.15 6.21
N ASP A 162 -6.43 10.26 6.23
CA ASP A 162 -7.31 9.33 6.92
C ASP A 162 -8.57 9.04 6.10
N LEU A 163 -9.08 7.82 6.19
CA LEU A 163 -10.34 7.41 5.60
C LEU A 163 -11.49 7.67 6.59
N ASP A 164 -12.20 8.78 6.40
CA ASP A 164 -13.29 9.22 7.27
C ASP A 164 -14.61 9.44 6.50
N THR A 165 -15.59 10.08 7.14
CA THR A 165 -16.91 10.38 6.64
C THR A 165 -17.19 11.87 6.71
N GLU A 166 -17.22 12.54 5.56
CA GLU A 166 -17.71 13.92 5.43
C GLU A 166 -19.18 13.90 5.00
N ARG A 167 -20.08 14.39 5.88
CA ARG A 167 -21.53 14.52 5.63
C ARG A 167 -22.22 13.23 5.12
N GLY A 168 -21.74 12.08 5.55
CA GLY A 168 -22.29 10.77 5.18
C GLY A 168 -21.68 10.13 3.93
N THR A 169 -20.70 10.78 3.31
CA THR A 169 -19.89 10.22 2.22
C THR A 169 -18.54 9.78 2.77
N VAL A 170 -18.08 8.58 2.40
CA VAL A 170 -16.73 8.12 2.75
C VAL A 170 -15.72 8.87 1.87
N VAL A 171 -14.72 9.46 2.52
CA VAL A 171 -13.73 10.32 1.89
C VAL A 171 -12.34 10.00 2.42
N TRP A 172 -11.34 10.22 1.59
CA TRP A 172 -10.01 10.52 2.06
C TRP A 172 -9.95 11.98 2.49
N GLU A 173 -9.60 12.22 3.73
CA GLU A 173 -9.18 13.54 4.22
C GLU A 173 -7.66 13.59 4.12
N VAL A 174 -7.13 14.47 3.28
CA VAL A 174 -5.68 14.55 2.99
C VAL A 174 -5.15 15.92 3.36
N GLU A 175 -4.14 15.93 4.20
CA GLU A 175 -3.45 17.11 4.69
C GLU A 175 -2.20 17.40 3.86
N VAL A 176 -2.20 18.51 3.11
CA VAL A 176 -1.07 18.96 2.29
C VAL A 176 -0.48 20.25 2.84
N VAL A 177 0.79 20.23 3.21
CA VAL A 177 1.52 21.41 3.67
C VAL A 177 2.45 21.93 2.58
N GLY A 178 2.17 23.15 2.12
CA GLY A 178 3.01 23.88 1.18
C GLY A 178 3.64 25.12 1.80
N THR A 179 4.35 25.90 0.98
CA THR A 179 4.95 27.19 1.40
C THR A 179 3.93 28.24 1.80
N SER A 180 2.69 28.09 1.35
CA SER A 180 1.56 28.99 1.61
C SER A 180 0.68 28.54 2.78
N GLY A 181 1.15 27.61 3.60
CA GLY A 181 0.41 26.99 4.69
C GLY A 181 -0.19 25.63 4.31
N GLY A 182 -1.00 25.09 5.22
CA GLY A 182 -1.66 23.80 5.06
C GLY A 182 -3.02 23.89 4.37
N THR A 183 -3.37 22.85 3.62
CA THR A 183 -4.67 22.65 2.99
C THR A 183 -5.13 21.22 3.25
N GLU A 184 -6.36 21.08 3.74
CA GLU A 184 -7.05 19.81 3.91
C GLU A 184 -7.97 19.56 2.72
N ILE A 185 -7.86 18.40 2.10
CA ILE A 185 -8.54 18.05 0.85
C ILE A 185 -9.37 16.80 1.08
N TYR A 186 -10.67 16.89 0.82
CA TYR A 186 -11.58 15.76 0.95
C TYR A 186 -11.86 15.15 -0.43
N ILE A 187 -11.47 13.91 -0.62
CA ILE A 187 -11.57 13.19 -1.89
C ILE A 187 -12.56 12.03 -1.71
N ASP A 188 -13.57 11.92 -2.57
CA ASP A 188 -14.53 10.81 -2.54
C ASP A 188 -13.80 9.47 -2.71
N ALA A 189 -13.87 8.60 -1.69
CA ALA A 189 -13.12 7.34 -1.66
C ALA A 189 -13.69 6.27 -2.60
N GLY A 190 -14.82 6.54 -3.26
CA GLY A 190 -15.41 5.70 -4.29
C GLY A 190 -15.00 6.11 -5.70
N THR A 191 -14.76 7.40 -5.94
CA THR A 191 -14.66 7.96 -7.30
C THR A 191 -13.41 8.79 -7.56
N GLY A 192 -12.69 9.23 -6.52
CA GLY A 192 -11.50 10.08 -6.63
C GLY A 192 -11.84 11.56 -6.84
N ALA A 193 -13.11 11.93 -6.77
CA ALA A 193 -13.54 13.32 -6.96
C ALA A 193 -13.18 14.18 -5.74
N VAL A 194 -12.50 15.31 -5.95
CA VAL A 194 -12.30 16.31 -4.89
C VAL A 194 -13.64 16.97 -4.55
N LEU A 195 -14.11 16.79 -3.31
CA LEU A 195 -15.39 17.29 -2.83
C LEU A 195 -15.27 18.62 -2.10
N LYS A 196 -14.16 18.83 -1.38
CA LYS A 196 -13.97 19.97 -0.48
C LYS A 196 -12.47 20.26 -0.30
N GLN A 197 -12.14 21.52 -0.10
CA GLN A 197 -10.80 21.98 0.28
C GLN A 197 -10.94 23.03 1.38
N GLU A 198 -10.16 22.91 2.45
CA GLU A 198 -10.12 23.87 3.55
C GLU A 198 -8.69 24.28 3.87
N ARG A 199 -8.48 25.56 4.21
CA ARG A 199 -7.17 26.03 4.66
C ARG A 199 -7.01 25.72 6.13
N MET A 200 -5.89 25.12 6.50
CA MET A 200 -5.52 24.91 7.89
C MET A 200 -5.16 26.27 8.51
N SER A 201 -5.73 26.56 9.66
CA SER A 201 -5.64 27.85 10.36
C SER A 201 -4.52 27.90 11.39
#